data_AF-A0A928E225-F1
#
_entry.id   AF-A0A928E225-F1
#
_cell.length_a   1.000
_cell.length_b   1.000
_cell.length_c   1.000
_cell.angle_alpha   90.00
_cell.angle_beta   90.00
_cell.angle_gamma   90.00
#
_symmetry.space_group_name_H-M   'P 1'
#
loop_
_entity.id
_entity.type
_entity.pdbx_description
1 polymer ?
#
loop_
_entity_poly.entity_id
_entity_poly.type
_entity_poly.pdbx_seq_one_letter_code
_entity_poly.pdbx_strand_id
1 'polypeptide(L)'
;MKARIAATAQRLLNLYRQEHVIVGGWSAINPVFIDEATDDVIKELREMPTGKMLIRHIENLRSGKTPMDSIEPELIPYGGLMTQSSVTDTILSQKDIAELQSVLNSFTPDPDGLNRIRGLNVVRRFGEEWANAIHDALDKHPDMQNQWAVVTKTYRAYQLWDMANQIINAPLDERARAEIQADMPEYETYLPMFGDAGNDLLGRLRTFISSVKAEDNA
;
A
#
# COMPACT_ATOMS: atom_id res chain seq x y z
N MET A 1 -18.37 -22.68 -7.80
CA MET A 1 -17.51 -22.15 -8.88
C MET A 1 -17.47 -20.63 -8.84
N LYS A 2 -18.60 -19.92 -9.00
CA LYS A 2 -18.69 -18.44 -8.99
C LYS A 2 -18.09 -17.75 -7.75
N ALA A 3 -18.33 -18.27 -6.55
CA ALA A 3 -17.77 -17.71 -5.31
C ALA A 3 -16.23 -17.78 -5.23
N ARG A 4 -15.61 -18.82 -5.82
CA ARG A 4 -14.15 -18.96 -5.87
C ARG A 4 -13.53 -17.95 -6.86
N ILE A 5 -14.21 -17.70 -7.98
CA ILE A 5 -13.81 -16.72 -9.00
C ILE A 5 -13.85 -15.30 -8.41
N ALA A 6 -14.93 -14.95 -7.71
CA ALA A 6 -15.05 -13.67 -7.00
C ALA A 6 -13.99 -13.49 -5.91
N ALA A 7 -13.72 -14.53 -5.12
CA ALA A 7 -12.67 -14.49 -4.11
C ALA A 7 -11.27 -14.29 -4.72
N THR A 8 -10.96 -14.98 -5.83
CA THR A 8 -9.70 -14.80 -6.55
C THR A 8 -9.61 -13.39 -7.14
N ALA A 9 -10.66 -12.89 -7.80
CA ALA A 9 -10.69 -11.54 -8.36
C ALA A 9 -10.45 -10.47 -7.28
N GLN A 10 -11.16 -10.56 -6.15
CA GLN A 10 -10.95 -9.65 -5.02
C GLN A 10 -9.53 -9.73 -4.48
N ARG A 11 -8.96 -10.94 -4.36
CA ARG A 11 -7.60 -11.13 -3.87
C ARG A 11 -6.55 -10.51 -4.81
N LEU A 12 -6.67 -10.71 -6.13
CA LEU A 12 -5.77 -10.09 -7.10
C LEU A 12 -5.88 -8.56 -7.05
N LEU A 13 -7.10 -8.05 -6.93
CA LEU A 13 -7.35 -6.61 -6.80
C LEU A 13 -6.72 -6.02 -5.53
N ASN A 14 -6.79 -6.76 -4.41
CA ASN A 14 -6.14 -6.35 -3.16
C ASN A 14 -4.62 -6.38 -3.29
N LEU A 15 -4.04 -7.44 -3.85
CA LEU A 15 -2.59 -7.53 -4.09
C LEU A 15 -2.08 -6.38 -4.97
N TYR A 16 -2.82 -6.04 -6.01
CA TYR A 16 -2.51 -4.92 -6.89
C TYR A 16 -2.47 -3.57 -6.15
N ARG A 17 -3.37 -3.36 -5.19
CA ARG A 17 -3.40 -2.15 -4.35
C ARG A 17 -2.33 -2.15 -3.25
N GLN A 18 -1.90 -3.33 -2.82
CA GLN A 18 -0.99 -3.52 -1.68
C GLN A 18 0.48 -3.73 -2.09
N GLU A 19 0.88 -3.41 -3.32
CA GLU A 19 2.26 -3.67 -3.77
C GLU A 19 3.32 -3.07 -2.84
N HIS A 20 3.08 -1.84 -2.36
CA HIS A 20 3.93 -1.13 -1.40
C HIS A 20 4.15 -1.87 -0.05
N VAL A 21 3.42 -2.97 0.19
CA VAL A 21 3.45 -3.78 1.42
C VAL A 21 4.14 -5.13 1.20
N ILE A 22 4.38 -5.53 -0.04
CA ILE A 22 4.87 -6.87 -0.39
C ILE A 22 6.39 -6.84 -0.60
N VAL A 23 7.10 -7.71 0.12
CA VAL A 23 8.54 -7.89 -0.02
C VAL A 23 8.85 -8.38 -1.45
N GLY A 24 9.52 -7.56 -2.25
CA GLY A 24 9.87 -7.84 -3.66
C GLY A 24 9.07 -7.08 -4.72
N GLY A 25 8.10 -6.25 -4.32
CA GLY A 25 7.36 -5.36 -5.21
C GLY A 25 6.70 -6.06 -6.41
N TRP A 26 6.62 -5.38 -7.55
CA TRP A 26 6.03 -5.91 -8.79
C TRP A 26 6.62 -7.26 -9.25
N SER A 27 7.92 -7.51 -9.03
CA SER A 27 8.57 -8.76 -9.43
C SER A 27 8.00 -10.01 -8.73
N ALA A 28 7.48 -9.83 -7.50
CA ALA A 28 6.87 -10.91 -6.73
C ALA A 28 5.39 -11.11 -7.08
N ILE A 29 4.69 -10.04 -7.46
CA ILE A 29 3.24 -10.04 -7.62
C ILE A 29 2.81 -10.29 -9.07
N ASN A 30 3.52 -9.71 -10.04
CA ASN A 30 3.17 -9.85 -11.45
C ASN A 30 3.05 -11.30 -11.94
N PRO A 31 3.92 -12.26 -11.52
CA PRO A 31 3.73 -13.67 -11.86
C PRO A 31 2.40 -14.24 -11.35
N VAL A 32 1.96 -13.83 -10.15
CA VAL A 32 0.68 -14.26 -9.56
C VAL A 32 -0.50 -13.74 -10.39
N PHE A 33 -0.43 -12.50 -10.89
CA PHE A 33 -1.47 -11.98 -11.76
C PHE A 33 -1.58 -12.76 -13.07
N ILE A 34 -0.45 -13.11 -13.69
CA ILE A 34 -0.45 -13.85 -14.94
C ILE A 34 -1.03 -15.24 -14.76
N ASP A 35 -0.63 -15.93 -13.69
CA ASP A 35 -1.04 -17.30 -13.38
C ASP A 35 -2.52 -17.41 -13.00
N GLU A 36 -3.01 -16.50 -12.17
CA GLU A 36 -4.36 -16.64 -11.58
C GLU A 36 -5.46 -15.86 -12.29
N ALA A 37 -5.14 -14.91 -13.16
CA ALA A 37 -6.12 -14.12 -13.90
C ALA A 37 -6.72 -14.86 -15.11
N THR A 38 -7.37 -16.00 -14.86
CA THR A 38 -8.12 -16.72 -15.90
C THR A 38 -9.22 -15.85 -16.52
N ASP A 39 -9.73 -16.23 -17.70
CA ASP A 39 -10.74 -15.43 -18.41
C ASP A 39 -11.98 -15.13 -17.58
N ASP A 40 -12.40 -16.06 -16.72
CA ASP A 40 -13.55 -15.84 -15.84
C ASP A 40 -13.22 -14.91 -14.66
N VAL A 41 -11.98 -14.93 -14.17
CA VAL A 41 -11.50 -13.96 -13.16
C VAL A 41 -11.39 -12.56 -13.79
N ILE A 42 -10.93 -12.45 -15.04
CA ILE A 42 -10.90 -11.17 -15.79
C ILE A 42 -12.31 -10.61 -16.00
N LYS A 43 -13.30 -11.45 -16.33
CA LYS A 43 -14.71 -11.02 -16.41
C LYS A 43 -15.20 -10.47 -15.07
N GLU A 44 -14.90 -11.16 -13.97
CA GLU A 44 -15.31 -10.72 -12.64
C GLU A 44 -14.62 -9.42 -12.24
N LEU A 45 -13.30 -9.29 -12.47
CA LEU A 45 -12.53 -8.06 -12.24
C LEU A 45 -13.10 -6.85 -12.98
N ARG A 46 -13.70 -7.06 -14.17
CA ARG A 46 -14.26 -5.97 -14.98
C ARG A 46 -15.43 -5.27 -14.30
N GLU A 47 -16.15 -5.99 -13.44
CA GLU A 47 -17.28 -5.49 -12.65
C GLU A 47 -16.83 -4.80 -11.35
N MET A 48 -15.55 -4.88 -10.99
CA MET A 48 -15.02 -4.35 -9.73
C MET A 48 -14.45 -2.93 -9.87
N PRO A 49 -14.55 -2.09 -8.83
CA PRO A 49 -13.87 -0.79 -8.79
C PRO A 49 -12.37 -0.95 -9.01
N THR A 50 -11.75 -0.10 -9.84
CA THR A 50 -10.34 -0.16 -10.27
C THR A 50 -9.91 -1.44 -11.00
N GLY A 51 -10.80 -2.41 -11.22
CA GLY A 51 -10.45 -3.68 -11.87
C GLY A 51 -10.05 -3.53 -13.34
N LYS A 52 -10.58 -2.52 -14.04
CA LYS A 52 -10.17 -2.19 -15.42
C LYS A 52 -8.68 -1.82 -15.54
N MET A 53 -8.11 -1.17 -14.53
CA MET A 53 -6.68 -0.82 -14.53
C MET A 53 -5.81 -2.06 -14.34
N LEU A 54 -6.19 -2.92 -13.39
CA LEU A 54 -5.52 -4.21 -13.18
C LEU A 54 -5.61 -5.10 -14.42
N ILE A 55 -6.76 -5.17 -15.08
CA ILE A 55 -6.92 -5.93 -16.33
C ILE A 55 -5.95 -5.41 -17.39
N ARG A 56 -5.86 -4.09 -17.58
CA ARG A 56 -4.94 -3.48 -18.54
C ARG A 56 -3.48 -3.77 -18.20
N HIS A 57 -3.11 -3.76 -16.92
CA HIS A 57 -1.77 -4.15 -16.47
C HIS A 57 -1.47 -5.62 -16.80
N ILE A 58 -2.41 -6.52 -16.53
CA ILE A 58 -2.29 -7.95 -16.85
C ILE A 58 -2.12 -8.17 -18.36
N GLU A 59 -2.88 -7.45 -19.19
CA GLU A 59 -2.77 -7.52 -20.65
C GLU A 59 -1.41 -7.01 -21.15
N ASN A 60 -0.88 -5.94 -20.56
CA ASN A 60 0.45 -5.43 -20.86
C ASN A 60 1.55 -6.44 -20.48
N LEU A 61 1.43 -7.12 -19.34
CA LEU A 61 2.36 -8.17 -18.92
C LEU A 61 2.30 -9.38 -19.87
N ARG A 62 1.09 -9.84 -20.24
CA ARG A 62 0.90 -10.98 -21.15
C ARG A 62 1.45 -10.72 -22.55
N SER A 63 1.33 -9.48 -23.02
CA SER A 63 1.84 -9.05 -24.32
C SER A 63 3.35 -8.74 -24.29
N GLY A 64 3.98 -8.72 -23.11
CA GLY A 64 5.38 -8.33 -22.95
C GLY A 64 5.65 -6.84 -23.12
N LYS A 65 4.60 -6.02 -23.18
CA LYS A 65 4.71 -4.55 -23.25
C LYS A 65 5.31 -3.97 -21.97
N THR A 66 4.99 -4.57 -20.84
CA THR A 66 5.52 -4.20 -19.52
C THR A 66 6.40 -5.34 -19.00
N PRO A 67 7.65 -5.05 -18.57
CA PRO A 67 8.50 -6.02 -17.89
C PRO A 67 7.87 -6.61 -16.63
N MET A 68 8.18 -7.87 -16.30
CA MET A 68 7.58 -8.61 -15.18
C MET A 68 7.90 -8.00 -13.81
N ASP A 69 8.92 -7.17 -13.70
CA ASP A 69 9.36 -6.46 -12.49
C ASP A 69 8.82 -5.02 -12.40
N SER A 70 7.89 -4.62 -13.26
CA SER A 70 7.44 -3.23 -13.37
C SER A 70 5.94 -3.07 -13.59
N ILE A 71 5.49 -1.81 -13.53
CA ILE A 71 4.15 -1.38 -13.92
C ILE A 71 4.23 -0.05 -14.69
N GLU A 72 3.30 0.18 -15.61
CA GLU A 72 3.16 1.50 -16.24
C GLU A 72 2.65 2.53 -15.20
N PRO A 73 3.24 3.73 -15.10
CA PRO A 73 2.87 4.72 -14.09
C PRO A 73 1.38 5.10 -14.07
N GLU A 74 0.74 5.15 -15.24
CA GLU A 74 -0.69 5.43 -15.39
C GLU A 74 -1.60 4.29 -14.90
N LEU A 75 -1.03 3.10 -14.70
CA LEU A 75 -1.68 1.92 -14.17
C LEU A 75 -1.30 1.69 -12.71
N ILE A 76 -0.62 2.61 -12.04
CA ILE A 76 -0.43 2.50 -10.60
C ILE A 76 -1.81 2.75 -9.94
N PRO A 77 -2.30 1.82 -9.09
CA PRO A 77 -3.53 2.06 -8.36
C PRO A 77 -3.38 3.35 -7.53
N TYR A 78 -4.42 4.19 -7.54
CA TYR A 78 -4.44 5.53 -6.91
C TYR A 78 -3.56 6.61 -7.59
N GLY A 79 -3.22 6.44 -8.87
CA GLY A 79 -2.43 7.36 -9.71
C GLY A 79 -3.04 8.74 -10.01
N GLY A 80 -3.40 9.49 -8.97
CA GLY A 80 -3.72 10.93 -9.01
C GLY A 80 -2.93 11.78 -8.00
N LEU A 81 -2.24 11.17 -7.03
CA LEU A 81 -1.41 11.88 -6.04
C LEU A 81 0.09 11.58 -6.16
N MET A 82 0.46 10.51 -6.85
CA MET A 82 1.85 10.08 -7.09
C MET A 82 2.43 10.74 -8.35
N THR A 83 2.39 12.08 -8.43
CA THR A 83 2.98 12.77 -9.58
C THR A 83 4.50 12.79 -9.48
N GLN A 84 5.13 12.06 -10.40
CA GLN A 84 6.45 12.31 -11.01
C GLN A 84 7.47 13.04 -10.12
N SER A 85 8.14 12.30 -9.23
CA SER A 85 9.51 12.67 -8.86
C SER A 85 10.44 12.10 -9.93
N SER A 86 11.09 12.99 -10.64
CA SER A 86 11.91 12.72 -11.82
C SER A 86 13.08 11.80 -11.46
N VAL A 87 13.36 10.85 -12.35
CA VAL A 87 14.35 9.74 -12.29
C VAL A 87 15.83 10.23 -12.22
N THR A 88 16.09 11.48 -11.80
CA THR A 88 17.45 12.05 -11.77
C THR A 88 17.99 12.35 -10.38
N ASP A 89 17.18 12.33 -9.32
CA ASP A 89 17.63 12.59 -7.94
C ASP A 89 17.65 11.34 -7.01
N THR A 90 17.33 10.15 -7.53
CA THR A 90 17.26 8.88 -6.77
C THR A 90 18.63 8.25 -6.44
N ILE A 91 19.75 8.86 -6.82
CA ILE A 91 21.07 8.31 -6.49
C ILE A 91 21.42 8.67 -5.05
N LEU A 92 21.32 7.69 -4.15
CA LEU A 92 21.89 7.81 -2.81
C LEU A 92 23.42 7.87 -2.92
N SER A 93 24.01 8.94 -2.38
CA SER A 93 25.47 9.00 -2.24
C SER A 93 25.94 7.97 -1.20
N GLN A 94 27.24 7.61 -1.20
CA GLN A 94 27.77 6.73 -0.15
C GLN A 94 27.58 7.30 1.27
N LYS A 95 27.57 8.63 1.40
CA LYS A 95 27.26 9.30 2.66
C LYS A 95 25.80 9.11 3.06
N ASP A 96 24.87 9.22 2.10
CA ASP A 96 23.44 8.99 2.34
C ASP A 96 23.21 7.53 2.77
N ILE A 97 23.86 6.57 2.11
CA ILE A 97 23.79 5.14 2.46
C ILE A 97 24.29 4.90 3.88
N ALA A 98 25.45 5.47 4.24
CA ALA A 98 26.02 5.30 5.58
C ALA A 98 25.14 5.93 6.69
N GLU A 99 24.58 7.12 6.43
CA GLU A 99 23.63 7.79 7.35
C GLU A 99 22.37 6.93 7.54
N LEU A 100 21.78 6.46 6.44
CA LEU A 100 20.58 5.63 6.46
C LEU A 100 20.83 4.31 7.20
N GLN A 101 21.94 3.63 6.90
CA GLN A 101 22.29 2.35 7.50
C GLN A 101 22.52 2.48 9.02
N SER A 102 23.17 3.57 9.46
CA SER A 102 23.37 3.83 10.88
C SER A 102 22.05 3.96 11.63
N VAL A 103 21.06 4.65 11.07
CA VAL A 103 19.76 4.81 11.72
C VAL A 103 18.94 3.53 11.64
N LEU A 104 18.94 2.84 10.50
CA LEU A 104 18.22 1.58 10.31
C LEU A 104 18.66 0.49 11.29
N ASN A 105 19.97 0.40 11.57
CA ASN A 105 20.50 -0.55 12.54
C ASN A 105 20.02 -0.30 13.99
N SER A 106 19.51 0.90 14.27
CA SER A 106 18.98 1.30 15.60
C SER A 106 17.49 1.62 15.56
N PHE A 107 16.81 1.25 14.47
CA PHE A 107 15.41 1.57 14.26
C PHE A 107 14.52 0.79 15.23
N THR A 108 13.62 1.52 15.88
CA THR A 108 12.55 0.97 16.70
C THR A 108 11.22 1.22 15.97
N PRO A 109 10.30 0.23 15.88
CA PRO A 109 9.04 0.37 15.16
C PRO A 109 8.00 1.15 15.98
N ASP A 110 8.35 2.37 16.36
CA ASP A 110 7.58 3.28 17.22
C ASP A 110 7.65 4.73 16.69
N PRO A 111 6.90 5.69 17.27
CA PRO A 111 6.87 7.06 16.77
C PRO A 111 8.25 7.73 16.83
N ASP A 112 9.06 7.41 17.84
CA ASP A 112 10.40 7.98 18.01
C ASP A 112 11.38 7.46 16.97
N GLY A 113 11.30 6.19 16.61
CA GLY A 113 12.03 5.60 15.49
C GLY A 113 11.66 6.24 14.16
N LEU A 114 10.37 6.45 13.89
CA LEU A 114 9.91 7.14 12.69
C LEU A 114 10.36 8.61 12.65
N ASN A 115 10.32 9.31 13.79
CA ASN A 115 10.79 10.70 13.88
C ASN A 115 12.29 10.80 13.60
N ARG A 116 13.09 9.84 14.07
CA ARG A 116 14.52 9.77 13.76
C ARG A 116 14.76 9.58 12.26
N ILE A 117 14.01 8.70 11.60
CA ILE A 117 14.07 8.53 10.15
C ILE A 117 13.69 9.82 9.42
N ARG A 118 12.55 10.44 9.76
CA ARG A 118 12.10 11.71 9.15
C ARG A 118 13.08 12.87 9.37
N GLY A 119 13.89 12.81 10.41
CA GLY A 119 14.94 13.78 10.70
C GLY A 119 16.16 13.70 9.79
N LEU A 120 16.34 12.60 9.06
CA LEU A 120 17.51 12.39 8.19
C LEU A 120 17.50 13.36 7.00
N ASN A 121 18.67 13.87 6.64
CA ASN A 121 18.78 14.80 5.52
C ASN A 121 18.36 14.16 4.19
N VAL A 122 18.75 12.90 3.99
CA VAL A 122 18.35 12.09 2.83
C VAL A 122 16.84 11.93 2.75
N VAL A 123 16.16 11.67 3.88
CA VAL A 123 14.70 11.52 3.93
C VAL A 123 13.99 12.84 3.62
N ARG A 124 14.47 13.95 4.20
CA ARG A 124 13.90 15.28 3.95
C ARG A 124 14.06 15.72 2.49
N ARG A 125 15.11 15.27 1.80
CA ARG A 125 15.34 15.55 0.38
C ARG A 125 14.25 14.94 -0.52
N PHE A 126 13.70 13.79 -0.15
CA PHE A 126 12.67 13.09 -0.93
C PHE A 126 11.23 13.56 -0.65
N GLY A 127 11.02 14.50 0.28
CA GLY A 127 9.70 15.10 0.51
C GLY A 127 8.67 14.09 1.05
N GLU A 128 7.40 14.22 0.63
CA GLU A 128 6.30 13.38 1.13
C GLU A 128 6.41 11.91 0.69
N GLU A 129 7.07 11.64 -0.43
CA GLU A 129 7.26 10.32 -1.04
C GLU A 129 8.52 9.59 -0.55
N TRP A 130 9.14 10.08 0.51
CA TRP A 130 10.43 9.59 1.01
C TRP A 130 10.46 8.08 1.27
N ALA A 131 9.36 7.49 1.73
CA ALA A 131 9.31 6.08 2.07
C ALA A 131 9.49 5.19 0.82
N ASN A 132 8.84 5.56 -0.28
CA ASN A 132 8.90 4.81 -1.54
C ASN A 132 10.20 5.14 -2.29
N ALA A 133 10.54 6.43 -2.39
CA ALA A 133 11.72 6.88 -3.12
C ALA A 133 13.03 6.29 -2.55
N ILE A 134 13.13 6.12 -1.23
CA ILE A 134 14.29 5.48 -0.61
C ILE A 134 14.27 3.96 -0.82
N HIS A 135 13.11 3.32 -0.83
CA HIS A 135 13.02 1.89 -1.12
C HIS A 135 13.58 1.57 -2.52
N ASP A 136 13.15 2.35 -3.52
CA ASP A 136 13.62 2.24 -4.90
C ASP A 136 15.12 2.54 -5.02
N ALA A 137 15.58 3.58 -4.31
CA ALA A 137 16.98 3.96 -4.33
C ALA A 137 17.91 2.92 -3.64
N LEU A 138 17.35 2.02 -2.82
CA LEU A 138 18.07 0.93 -2.17
C LEU A 138 18.09 -0.37 -2.99
N ASP A 139 17.65 -0.39 -4.25
CA ASP A 139 17.63 -1.59 -5.12
C ASP A 139 18.95 -2.39 -5.13
N LYS A 140 20.09 -1.70 -5.04
CA LYS A 140 21.42 -2.32 -5.00
C LYS A 140 21.88 -2.76 -3.61
N HIS A 141 21.03 -2.62 -2.59
CA HIS A 141 21.32 -2.84 -1.16
C HIS A 141 20.21 -3.67 -0.48
N PRO A 142 20.08 -4.97 -0.82
CA PRO A 142 18.95 -5.81 -0.38
C PRO A 142 18.85 -5.94 1.15
N ASP A 143 19.97 -5.95 1.88
CA ASP A 143 19.97 -5.99 3.34
C ASP A 143 19.32 -4.74 3.95
N MET A 144 19.59 -3.57 3.35
CA MET A 144 18.99 -2.31 3.77
C MET A 144 17.54 -2.21 3.33
N GLN A 145 17.16 -2.77 2.18
CA GLN A 145 15.75 -2.83 1.77
C GLN A 145 14.90 -3.63 2.76
N ASN A 146 15.41 -4.75 3.27
CA ASN A 146 14.68 -5.54 4.27
C ASN A 146 14.44 -4.74 5.56
N GLN A 147 15.45 -4.00 6.04
CA GLN A 147 15.30 -3.10 7.18
C GLN A 147 14.35 -1.94 6.87
N TRP A 148 14.44 -1.39 5.65
CA TRP A 148 13.59 -0.31 5.19
C TRP A 148 12.12 -0.72 5.08
N ALA A 149 11.84 -1.96 4.67
CA ALA A 149 10.48 -2.50 4.65
C ALA A 149 9.81 -2.45 6.04
N VAL A 150 10.58 -2.65 7.11
CA VAL A 150 10.08 -2.48 8.49
C VAL A 150 9.73 -1.03 8.77
N VAL A 151 10.55 -0.08 8.30
CA VAL A 151 10.28 1.36 8.41
C VAL A 151 9.00 1.73 7.66
N THR A 152 8.87 1.33 6.39
CA THR A 152 7.70 1.61 5.54
C THR A 152 6.43 1.02 6.16
N LYS A 153 6.49 -0.23 6.63
CA LYS A 153 5.37 -0.89 7.31
C LYS A 153 4.96 -0.13 8.58
N THR A 154 5.94 0.29 9.39
CA THR A 154 5.69 1.07 10.61
C THR A 154 5.06 2.41 10.25
N TYR A 155 5.60 3.14 9.27
CA TYR A 155 5.07 4.42 8.81
C TYR A 155 3.62 4.30 8.35
N ARG A 156 3.30 3.30 7.52
CA ARG A 156 1.93 3.06 7.05
C ARG A 156 0.98 2.72 8.20
N ALA A 157 1.42 1.90 9.15
CA ALA A 157 0.61 1.56 10.32
C ALA A 157 0.20 2.81 11.12
N TYR A 158 1.15 3.72 11.39
CA TYR A 158 0.85 4.96 12.10
C TYR A 158 -0.02 5.93 11.29
N GLN A 159 0.17 6.03 9.97
CA GLN A 159 -0.72 6.83 9.12
C GLN A 159 -2.17 6.33 9.19
N LEU A 160 -2.38 5.02 9.06
CA LEU A 160 -3.71 4.42 9.13
C LEU A 160 -4.31 4.56 10.53
N TRP A 161 -3.50 4.43 11.58
CA TRP A 161 -3.93 4.69 12.95
C TRP A 161 -4.45 6.12 13.12
N ASP A 162 -3.69 7.11 12.68
CA ASP A 162 -4.06 8.52 12.80
C ASP A 162 -5.30 8.84 11.97
N MET A 163 -5.37 8.34 10.73
CA MET A 163 -6.51 8.52 9.83
C MET A 163 -7.78 7.88 10.40
N ALA A 164 -7.70 6.65 10.89
CA ALA A 164 -8.84 5.97 11.52
C ALA A 164 -9.37 6.74 12.74
N ASN A 165 -8.47 7.25 13.59
CA ASN A 165 -8.87 8.07 14.73
C ASN A 165 -9.48 9.40 14.31
N GLN A 166 -8.97 10.06 13.26
CA GLN A 166 -9.57 11.28 12.75
C GLN A 166 -10.99 11.03 12.23
N ILE A 167 -11.19 9.98 11.44
CA ILE A 167 -12.50 9.71 10.83
C ILE A 167 -13.53 9.31 11.88
N ILE A 168 -13.17 8.46 12.85
CA ILE A 168 -14.10 8.04 13.90
C ILE A 168 -14.51 9.21 14.82
N ASN A 169 -13.65 10.21 14.97
CA ASN A 169 -13.94 11.39 15.78
C ASN A 169 -14.53 12.56 14.96
N ALA A 170 -14.65 12.42 13.64
CA ALA A 170 -15.25 13.40 12.74
C ALA A 170 -16.76 13.17 12.57
N PRO A 171 -17.52 14.19 12.13
CA PRO A 171 -18.93 14.03 11.77
C PRO A 171 -19.11 12.97 10.67
N LEU A 172 -20.20 12.21 10.74
CA LEU A 172 -20.52 11.15 9.78
C LEU A 172 -20.65 11.70 8.35
N ASP A 173 -19.76 11.27 7.47
CA ASP A 173 -19.78 11.57 6.03
C ASP A 173 -19.82 10.25 5.24
N GLU A 174 -20.77 10.13 4.31
CA GLU A 174 -20.90 8.98 3.40
C GLU A 174 -19.63 8.77 2.56
N ARG A 175 -18.97 9.85 2.16
CA ARG A 175 -17.72 9.77 1.41
C ARG A 175 -16.61 9.13 2.24
N ALA A 176 -16.45 9.57 3.49
CA ALA A 176 -15.47 8.99 4.42
C ALA A 176 -15.77 7.50 4.68
N ARG A 177 -17.04 7.09 4.74
CA ARG A 177 -17.41 5.68 4.85
C ARG A 177 -17.00 4.86 3.62
N ALA A 178 -17.27 5.37 2.42
CA ALA A 178 -16.88 4.69 1.18
C ALA A 178 -15.36 4.56 1.05
N GLU A 179 -14.62 5.61 1.45
CA GLU A 179 -13.15 5.60 1.51
C GLU A 179 -12.64 4.55 2.52
N ILE A 180 -13.14 4.52 3.77
CA ILE A 180 -12.76 3.46 4.72
C ILE A 180 -13.14 2.09 4.18
N GLN A 181 -14.32 1.91 3.61
CA GLN A 181 -14.75 0.62 3.07
C GLN A 181 -13.81 0.11 1.96
N ALA A 182 -13.29 1.00 1.11
CA ALA A 182 -12.30 0.66 0.10
C ALA A 182 -10.95 0.27 0.73
N ASP A 183 -10.57 0.94 1.81
CA ASP A 183 -9.27 0.77 2.47
C ASP A 183 -9.30 -0.21 3.66
N MET A 184 -10.45 -0.81 3.97
CA MET A 184 -10.64 -1.79 5.06
C MET A 184 -9.59 -2.91 5.07
N PRO A 185 -9.20 -3.51 3.92
CA PRO A 185 -8.14 -4.52 3.90
C PRO A 185 -6.80 -4.02 4.45
N GLU A 186 -6.47 -2.74 4.26
CA GLU A 186 -5.26 -2.16 4.84
C GLU A 186 -5.41 -1.96 6.34
N TYR A 187 -6.53 -1.40 6.81
CA TYR A 187 -6.78 -1.28 8.25
C TYR A 187 -6.71 -2.63 8.97
N GLU A 188 -7.25 -3.69 8.37
CA GLU A 188 -7.19 -5.06 8.90
C GLU A 188 -5.76 -5.62 8.94
N THR A 189 -4.89 -5.17 8.03
CA THR A 189 -3.49 -5.60 7.98
C THR A 189 -2.64 -4.88 9.03
N TYR A 190 -2.88 -3.58 9.22
CA TYR A 190 -1.97 -2.71 9.95
C TYR A 190 -2.41 -2.37 11.37
N LEU A 191 -3.71 -2.17 11.61
CA LEU A 191 -4.17 -1.79 12.95
C LEU A 191 -3.88 -2.86 14.02
N PRO A 192 -3.95 -4.18 13.75
CA PRO A 192 -3.62 -5.18 14.75
C PRO A 192 -2.18 -5.10 15.28
N MET A 193 -1.26 -4.41 14.57
CA MET A 193 0.12 -4.19 15.04
C MET A 193 0.18 -3.35 16.33
N PHE A 194 -0.87 -2.61 16.66
CA PHE A 194 -1.00 -1.83 17.89
C PHE A 194 -1.61 -2.62 19.06
N GLY A 195 -1.77 -3.93 18.92
CA GLY A 195 -2.36 -4.80 19.94
C GLY A 195 -3.84 -4.50 20.17
N ASP A 196 -4.28 -4.57 21.43
CA ASP A 196 -5.70 -4.45 21.79
C ASP A 196 -6.32 -3.12 21.35
N ALA A 197 -5.57 -2.03 21.44
CA ALA A 197 -6.05 -0.71 21.04
C ALA A 197 -6.31 -0.62 19.52
N GLY A 198 -5.50 -1.32 18.72
CA GLY A 198 -5.70 -1.42 17.27
C GLY A 198 -6.88 -2.30 16.89
N ASN A 199 -7.06 -3.42 17.60
CA ASN A 199 -8.21 -4.28 17.41
C ASN A 199 -9.53 -3.58 17.78
N ASP A 200 -9.53 -2.77 18.86
CA ASP A 200 -10.69 -1.95 19.23
C ASP A 200 -11.01 -0.89 18.16
N LEU A 201 -9.99 -0.18 17.68
CA LEU A 201 -10.15 0.81 16.61
C LEU A 201 -10.71 0.19 15.32
N LEU A 202 -10.20 -0.99 14.94
CA LEU A 202 -10.69 -1.76 13.80
C LEU A 202 -12.15 -2.18 13.99
N GLY A 203 -12.54 -2.60 15.20
CA GLY A 203 -13.93 -2.89 15.55
C GLY A 203 -14.83 -1.67 15.35
N ARG A 204 -14.39 -0.50 15.81
CA ARG A 204 -15.11 0.77 15.64
C ARG A 204 -15.26 1.17 14.17
N LEU A 205 -14.23 1.00 13.34
CA LEU A 205 -14.31 1.23 11.89
C LEU A 205 -15.35 0.32 11.22
N ARG A 206 -15.38 -0.97 11.58
CA ARG A 206 -16.38 -1.91 11.05
C ARG A 206 -17.81 -1.53 11.44
N THR A 207 -18.02 -1.08 12.67
CA THR A 207 -19.33 -0.56 13.13
C THR A 207 -19.70 0.72 12.41
N PHE A 208 -18.75 1.62 12.20
CA PHE A 208 -18.94 2.88 11.47
C PHE A 208 -19.45 2.63 10.04
N ILE A 209 -18.87 1.67 9.33
CA ILE A 209 -19.34 1.26 7.98
C ILE A 209 -20.72 0.58 8.05
N SER A 210 -20.94 -0.28 9.05
CA SER A 210 -22.15 -1.12 9.12
C SER A 210 -23.42 -0.36 9.56
N SER A 211 -23.28 0.79 10.24
CA SER A 211 -24.40 1.55 10.79
C SER A 211 -25.43 2.07 9.77
N VAL A 212 -25.12 2.08 8.47
CA VAL A 212 -26.06 2.49 7.40
C VAL A 212 -27.14 1.43 7.11
N LYS A 213 -26.88 0.13 7.35
CA LYS A 213 -27.88 -0.92 7.06
C LYS A 213 -29.15 -0.85 7.93
N ALA A 214 -29.11 -0.10 9.04
CA ALA A 214 -30.21 -0.01 9.99
C ALA A 214 -31.20 1.12 9.67
N GLU A 215 -30.79 2.19 8.99
CA GLU A 215 -31.67 3.34 8.72
C GLU A 215 -32.47 3.22 7.42
N ASP A 216 -32.00 2.42 6.45
CA ASP A 216 -32.76 2.13 5.21
C ASP A 216 -33.88 1.07 5.40
N ASN A 217 -34.09 0.55 6.62
CA ASN A 217 -35.15 -0.41 6.95
C ASN A 217 -36.13 0.09 8.03
N ALA A 218 -36.15 1.40 8.33
CA ALA A 218 -37.09 2.02 9.27
C ALA A 218 -38.23 2.77 8.56
#